data_AF-A0A960XNY6-F1
#
_entry.id   AF-A0A960XNY6-F1
#
_cell.length_a   1.000
_cell.length_b   1.000
_cell.length_c   1.000
_cell.angle_alpha   90.00
_cell.angle_beta   90.00
_cell.angle_gamma   90.00
#
_symmetry.space_group_name_H-M   'P 1'
#
loop_
_entity.id
_entity.type
_entity.pdbx_description
1 polymer ?
#
loop_
_entity_poly.entity_id
_entity_poly.type
_entity_poly.pdbx_seq_one_letter_code
_entity_poly.pdbx_strand_id
1 'polypeptide(L)'
;RPHLGRLLRRGTPGALFGFGLLNGLLPCGLVYVACFGAAALGDLSAAVAYMLVFGLGTVPMMLALGLAGRLVPVRLRLRLQRLVPLCVGLVAVLLILRGLSLGIPYVSPDISGADPAECCLPPTDSGVR
;
A
#
# COMPACT_ATOMS: atom_id res chain seq x y z
N ARG A 1 22.08 1.45 -12.19
CA ARG A 1 23.28 0.57 -12.08
C ARG A 1 22.89 -0.89 -12.39
N PRO A 2 23.11 -1.41 -13.62
CA PRO A 2 22.54 -2.69 -14.05
C PRO A 2 23.33 -3.94 -13.61
N HIS A 3 24.45 -3.77 -12.91
CA HIS A 3 25.30 -4.89 -12.48
C HIS A 3 24.69 -5.75 -11.35
N LEU A 4 23.95 -5.11 -10.44
CA LEU A 4 23.30 -5.79 -9.31
C LEU A 4 22.18 -6.74 -9.77
N GLY A 5 21.42 -6.34 -10.79
CA GLY A 5 20.34 -7.16 -11.36
C GLY A 5 20.82 -8.43 -12.06
N ARG A 6 22.07 -8.45 -12.55
CA ARG A 6 22.69 -9.64 -13.16
C ARG A 6 23.18 -10.63 -12.10
N LEU A 7 23.64 -10.13 -10.95
CA LEU A 7 24.06 -10.94 -9.81
C LEU A 7 22.86 -11.58 -9.09
N LEU A 8 21.75 -10.84 -9.00
CA LEU A 8 20.48 -11.35 -8.52
C LEU A 8 19.89 -12.47 -9.38
N ARG A 9 20.05 -12.35 -10.70
CA ARG A 9 19.63 -13.37 -11.67
C ARG A 9 20.42 -14.68 -11.57
N ARG A 10 21.62 -14.64 -10.94
CA ARG A 10 22.48 -15.81 -10.73
C ARG A 10 22.12 -16.61 -9.46
N GLY A 11 21.20 -16.13 -8.62
CA GLY A 11 20.69 -16.90 -7.49
C GLY A 11 21.75 -17.30 -6.45
N THR A 12 22.75 -16.45 -6.21
CA THR A 12 23.75 -16.71 -5.16
C THR A 12 23.09 -16.59 -3.78
N PRO A 13 23.32 -17.52 -2.83
CA PRO A 13 22.63 -17.53 -1.52
C PRO A 13 22.76 -16.21 -0.75
N GLY A 14 23.89 -15.51 -0.84
CA GLY A 14 24.05 -14.18 -0.23
C GLY A 14 23.17 -13.08 -0.86
N ALA A 15 22.85 -13.19 -2.15
CA ALA A 15 21.93 -12.28 -2.83
C ALA A 15 20.47 -12.57 -2.47
N LEU A 16 20.10 -13.85 -2.28
CA LEU A 16 18.78 -14.22 -1.77
C LEU A 16 18.59 -13.76 -0.32
N PHE A 17 19.62 -13.91 0.53
CA PHE A 17 19.56 -13.42 1.91
C PHE A 17 19.46 -11.90 1.97
N GLY A 18 20.24 -11.18 1.17
CA GLY A 18 20.14 -9.72 1.04
C GLY A 18 18.78 -9.26 0.51
N PHE A 19 18.18 -9.98 -0.44
CA PHE A 19 16.83 -9.70 -0.91
C PHE A 19 15.76 -10.03 0.12
N GLY A 20 15.93 -11.09 0.91
CA GLY A 20 15.05 -11.42 2.03
C GLY A 20 15.07 -10.33 3.11
N LEU A 21 16.27 -9.86 3.48
CA LEU A 21 16.44 -8.77 4.44
C LEU A 21 15.85 -7.46 3.91
N LEU A 22 16.08 -7.15 2.62
CA LEU A 22 15.58 -5.94 1.99
C LEU A 22 14.05 -5.98 1.80
N ASN A 23 13.47 -7.13 1.48
CA ASN A 23 12.02 -7.31 1.39
C ASN A 23 11.35 -7.36 2.77
N GLY A 24 12.08 -7.77 3.82
CA GLY A 24 11.65 -7.67 5.21
C GLY A 24 11.71 -6.25 5.77
N LEU A 25 12.66 -5.43 5.31
CA LEU A 25 12.82 -4.02 5.72
C LEU A 25 12.03 -3.04 4.85
N LEU A 26 11.79 -3.37 3.57
CA LEU A 26 10.82 -2.73 2.68
C LEU A 26 9.65 -3.69 2.41
N PRO A 27 8.81 -4.02 3.41
CA PRO A 27 7.53 -4.60 3.09
C PRO A 27 6.82 -3.64 2.12
N CYS A 28 6.55 -4.13 0.90
CA CYS A 28 5.87 -3.35 -0.13
C CYS A 28 4.57 -2.78 0.47
N GLY A 29 4.29 -1.48 0.27
CA GLY A 29 3.35 -0.72 1.11
C GLY A 29 1.96 -1.34 1.35
N LEU A 30 1.52 -2.29 0.50
CA LEU A 30 0.32 -3.11 0.72
C LEU A 30 0.38 -3.92 2.03
N VAL A 31 1.52 -4.54 2.34
CA VAL A 31 1.70 -5.30 3.59
C VAL A 31 1.72 -4.36 4.80
N TYR A 32 2.30 -3.15 4.64
CA TYR A 32 2.30 -2.15 5.70
C TYR A 32 0.86 -1.72 6.06
N VAL A 33 0.04 -1.39 5.06
CA VAL A 33 -1.37 -1.07 5.27
C VAL A 33 -2.14 -2.25 5.89
N ALA A 34 -1.84 -3.48 5.47
CA ALA A 34 -2.44 -4.66 6.07
C ALA A 34 -2.07 -4.80 7.56
N CYS A 35 -0.81 -4.55 7.94
CA CYS A 35 -0.40 -4.56 9.35
C CYS A 35 -1.11 -3.50 10.18
N PHE A 36 -1.29 -2.28 9.65
CA PHE A 36 -2.09 -1.24 10.32
C PHE A 36 -3.54 -1.65 10.47
N GLY A 37 -4.13 -2.27 9.44
CA GLY A 37 -5.48 -2.84 9.52
C GLY A 37 -5.58 -3.90 10.62
N ALA A 38 -4.66 -4.86 10.66
CA ALA A 38 -4.62 -5.88 11.69
C ALA A 38 -4.40 -5.31 13.10
N ALA A 39 -3.61 -4.24 13.24
CA ALA A 39 -3.41 -3.55 14.52
C ALA A 39 -4.65 -2.77 14.98
N ALA A 40 -5.51 -2.35 14.04
CA ALA A 40 -6.81 -1.76 14.37
C ALA A 40 -7.84 -2.81 14.84
N LEU A 41 -7.61 -4.10 14.54
CA LEU A 41 -8.39 -5.19 15.12
C LEU A 41 -7.86 -5.46 16.53
N GLY A 42 -8.63 -5.04 17.55
CA GLY A 42 -8.27 -5.20 18.97
C GLY A 42 -8.21 -6.65 19.46
N ASP A 43 -8.65 -7.61 18.65
CA ASP A 43 -8.68 -9.03 18.97
C ASP A 43 -7.61 -9.83 18.20
N LEU A 44 -6.80 -10.59 18.94
CA LEU A 44 -5.73 -11.41 18.38
C LEU A 44 -6.25 -12.44 17.36
N SER A 45 -7.41 -13.06 17.61
CA SER A 45 -8.01 -14.04 16.72
C SER A 45 -8.42 -13.42 15.37
N ALA A 46 -8.98 -12.21 15.40
CA ALA A 46 -9.41 -11.50 14.23
C ALA A 46 -8.21 -10.97 13.42
N ALA A 47 -7.15 -10.51 14.08
CA ALA A 47 -5.89 -10.12 13.44
C ALA A 47 -5.21 -11.30 12.72
N VAL A 48 -5.20 -12.49 13.36
CA VAL A 48 -4.64 -13.72 12.76
C VAL A 48 -5.45 -14.15 11.54
N ALA A 49 -6.79 -14.15 11.65
CA ALA A 49 -7.66 -14.47 10.52
C ALA A 49 -7.48 -13.49 9.35
N TYR A 50 -7.35 -12.19 9.64
CA TYR A 50 -7.10 -11.16 8.64
C TYR A 50 -5.79 -11.40 7.88
N MET A 51 -4.70 -11.71 8.59
CA MET A 51 -3.40 -11.99 7.98
C MET A 51 -3.39 -13.30 7.18
N LEU A 52 -4.14 -14.32 7.62
CA LEU A 52 -4.32 -15.56 6.87
C LEU A 52 -5.04 -15.33 5.54
N VAL A 53 -6.14 -14.57 5.55
CA VAL A 53 -6.89 -14.22 4.34
C VAL A 53 -6.04 -13.35 3.41
N PHE A 54 -5.33 -12.37 3.95
CA PHE A 54 -4.40 -11.53 3.18
C PHE A 54 -3.28 -12.37 2.52
N GLY A 55 -2.69 -13.31 3.27
CA GLY A 55 -1.70 -14.25 2.74
C GLY A 55 -2.28 -15.14 1.63
N LEU A 56 -3.45 -15.72 1.86
CA LEU A 56 -4.16 -16.56 0.89
C LEU A 56 -4.58 -15.80 -0.38
N GLY A 57 -4.82 -14.49 -0.30
CA GLY A 57 -5.06 -13.65 -1.49
C GLY A 57 -3.77 -13.31 -2.24
N THR A 58 -2.68 -13.04 -1.51
CA THR A 58 -1.41 -12.59 -2.10
C THR A 58 -0.64 -13.72 -2.77
N VAL A 59 -0.65 -14.93 -2.21
CA VAL A 59 0.02 -16.12 -2.78
C VAL A 59 -0.46 -16.45 -4.21
N PRO A 60 -1.76 -16.66 -4.49
CA PRO A 60 -2.24 -16.96 -5.82
C PRO A 60 -2.07 -15.77 -6.77
N MET A 61 -2.14 -14.54 -6.25
CA MET A 61 -1.95 -13.34 -7.05
C MET A 61 -0.49 -13.21 -7.52
N MET A 62 0.49 -13.37 -6.62
CA MET A 62 1.92 -13.42 -6.96
C MET A 62 2.23 -14.59 -7.90
N LEU A 63 1.61 -15.75 -7.70
CA LEU A 63 1.76 -16.91 -8.58
C LEU A 63 1.20 -16.62 -9.98
N ALA A 64 -0.02 -16.06 -10.07
CA ALA A 64 -0.65 -15.67 -11.32
C ALA A 64 0.19 -14.62 -12.08
N LEU A 65 0.75 -13.63 -11.38
CA LEU A 65 1.66 -12.65 -11.97
C LEU A 65 2.96 -13.28 -12.46
N GLY A 66 3.51 -14.26 -11.74
CA GLY A 66 4.69 -15.01 -12.15
C GLY A 66 4.45 -15.82 -13.43
N LEU A 67 3.31 -16.52 -13.51
CA LEU A 67 2.92 -17.30 -14.69
C LEU A 67 2.58 -16.38 -15.88
N ALA A 68 1.76 -15.34 -15.66
CA ALA A 68 1.40 -14.36 -16.68
C ALA A 68 2.65 -13.66 -17.21
N GLY A 69 3.61 -13.30 -16.36
CA GLY A 69 4.88 -12.71 -16.77
C GLY A 69 5.72 -13.59 -17.70
N ARG A 70 5.48 -14.91 -17.72
CA ARG A 70 6.14 -15.87 -18.61
C ARG A 70 5.40 -16.07 -19.94
N LEU A 71 4.08 -15.91 -19.96
CA LEU A 71 3.25 -15.95 -21.18
C LEU A 71 3.18 -14.58 -21.89
N VAL A 72 3.36 -13.48 -21.17
CA VAL A 72 3.24 -12.12 -21.70
C VAL A 72 4.48 -11.73 -22.52
N PRO A 73 4.30 -11.18 -23.73
CA PRO A 73 5.42 -10.76 -24.57
C PRO A 73 6.22 -9.63 -23.93
N VAL A 74 7.56 -9.69 -24.06
CA VAL A 74 8.52 -8.71 -23.51
C VAL A 74 8.17 -7.26 -23.88
N ARG A 75 7.58 -7.03 -25.07
CA ARG A 75 7.11 -5.71 -25.52
C ARG A 75 6.02 -5.12 -24.62
N LEU A 76 5.07 -5.94 -24.16
CA LEU A 76 4.01 -5.49 -23.26
C LEU A 76 4.56 -5.21 -21.86
N ARG A 77 5.49 -6.05 -21.38
CA ARG A 77 6.16 -5.86 -20.08
C ARG A 77 6.92 -4.53 -20.01
N LEU A 78 7.62 -4.13 -21.09
CA LEU A 78 8.30 -2.82 -21.16
C LEU A 78 7.31 -1.65 -21.19
N ARG A 79 6.18 -1.77 -21.88
CA ARG A 79 5.12 -0.73 -21.85
C ARG A 79 4.52 -0.60 -20.46
N LEU A 80 4.22 -1.73 -19.81
CA LEU A 80 3.64 -1.75 -18.46
C LEU A 80 4.60 -1.14 -17.44
N GLN A 81 5.90 -1.44 -17.51
CA GLN A 81 6.92 -0.84 -16.65
C GLN A 81 7.07 0.68 -16.82
N ARG A 82 6.70 1.24 -17.97
CA ARG A 82 6.62 2.70 -18.16
C ARG A 82 5.30 3.29 -17.67
N LEU A 83 4.21 2.53 -17.74
CA LEU A 83 2.88 2.97 -17.30
C LEU A 83 2.75 2.98 -15.78
N VAL A 84 3.33 1.99 -15.09
CA VAL A 84 3.28 1.87 -13.62
C VAL A 84 3.75 3.14 -12.89
N PRO A 85 4.96 3.70 -13.13
CA PRO A 85 5.39 4.90 -12.45
C PRO A 85 4.53 6.13 -12.79
N LEU A 86 3.93 6.17 -13.99
CA LEU A 86 3.00 7.24 -14.38
C LEU A 86 1.70 7.15 -13.56
N CYS A 87 1.10 5.96 -13.45
CA CYS A 87 -0.09 5.73 -12.64
C CYS A 87 0.17 6.01 -11.16
N VAL A 88 1.32 5.56 -10.63
CA VAL A 88 1.71 5.83 -9.24
C VAL A 88 1.93 7.33 -9.01
N GLY A 89 2.55 8.03 -9.96
CA GLY A 89 2.69 9.48 -9.90
C GLY A 89 1.34 10.20 -9.90
N LEU A 90 0.41 9.78 -10.77
CA LEU A 90 -0.95 10.33 -10.80
C LEU A 90 -1.67 10.13 -9.46
N VAL A 91 -1.62 8.92 -8.90
CA VAL A 91 -2.24 8.61 -7.60
C VAL A 91 -1.58 9.38 -6.46
N ALA A 92 -0.25 9.52 -6.48
CA ALA A 92 0.50 10.29 -5.48
C ALA A 92 0.11 11.78 -5.53
N VAL A 93 0.03 12.35 -6.74
CA VAL A 93 -0.45 13.73 -6.94
C VAL A 93 -1.89 13.87 -6.45
N LEU A 94 -2.79 12.95 -6.80
CA LEU A 94 -4.18 12.95 -6.30
C LEU A 94 -4.26 12.87 -4.77
N LEU A 95 -3.41 12.06 -4.12
CA LEU A 95 -3.34 11.96 -2.65
C LEU A 95 -2.83 13.25 -2.02
N ILE A 96 -1.82 13.89 -2.61
CA ILE A 96 -1.31 15.18 -2.15
C ILE A 96 -2.38 16.26 -2.30
N LEU A 97 -3.07 16.32 -3.44
CA LEU A 97 -4.18 17.26 -3.67
C LEU A 97 -5.34 17.02 -2.69
N ARG A 98 -5.67 15.75 -2.39
CA ARG A 98 -6.63 15.38 -1.33
C ARG A 98 -6.18 15.87 0.05
N GLY A 99 -4.90 15.73 0.37
CA GLY A 99 -4.33 16.11 1.67
C GLY A 99 -4.12 17.62 1.85
N LEU A 100 -3.94 18.38 0.76
CA LEU A 100 -3.74 19.84 0.80
C LEU A 100 -5.04 20.62 1.06
N SER A 101 -6.20 19.96 1.12
CA SER A 101 -7.51 20.55 1.47
C SER A 101 -7.78 21.92 0.83
N LEU A 102 -7.48 22.06 -0.46
CA LEU A 102 -7.87 23.24 -1.23
C LEU A 102 -9.35 23.06 -1.61
N GLY A 103 -10.24 23.88 -1.03
CA GLY A 103 -11.69 23.86 -1.23
C GLY A 103 -12.12 24.14 -2.69
N ILE A 104 -11.91 23.16 -3.57
CA ILE A 104 -12.46 23.11 -4.93
C ILE A 104 -13.48 21.97 -5.00
N PRO A 105 -14.73 22.26 -5.41
CA PRO A 105 -15.83 21.30 -5.37
C PRO A 105 -15.47 20.09 -6.24
N TYR A 106 -15.69 18.90 -5.67
CA TYR A 106 -15.48 17.55 -6.23
C TYR A 106 -14.19 16.80 -5.81
N VAL A 107 -13.21 17.46 -5.17
CA VAL A 107 -12.00 16.76 -4.66
C VAL A 107 -11.79 16.95 -3.14
N SER A 108 -12.21 18.08 -2.56
CA SER A 108 -12.22 18.37 -1.11
C SER A 108 -13.59 18.92 -0.69
N PRO A 109 -14.38 18.21 0.13
CA PRO A 109 -15.55 18.79 0.80
C PRO A 109 -15.09 19.89 1.75
N ASP A 110 -15.63 21.09 1.58
CA ASP A 110 -15.42 22.20 2.49
C ASP A 110 -16.22 21.93 3.77
N ILE A 111 -15.52 21.79 4.90
CA ILE A 111 -16.13 21.75 6.25
C ILE A 111 -16.25 23.16 6.84
N SER A 112 -16.24 24.23 6.02
CA SER A 112 -16.48 25.61 6.49
C SER A 112 -17.93 25.91 6.88
N GLY A 113 -18.66 24.88 7.34
CA GLY A 113 -19.87 25.02 8.14
C GLY A 113 -19.71 24.51 9.58
N ALA A 114 -18.51 24.11 10.02
CA ALA A 114 -18.21 23.79 11.40
C ALA A 114 -17.27 24.85 11.98
N ASP A 115 -17.82 25.68 12.86
CA ASP A 115 -17.13 26.70 13.63
C ASP A 115 -15.80 26.19 14.24
N PRO A 116 -14.73 27.01 14.27
CA PRO A 116 -13.41 26.62 14.80
C PRO A 116 -13.32 26.41 16.32
N ALA A 117 -14.40 26.05 17.01
CA ALA A 117 -14.48 26.16 18.46
C ALA A 117 -15.01 24.90 19.17
N GLU A 118 -14.43 23.72 18.95
CA GLU A 118 -14.69 22.59 19.89
C GLU A 118 -13.57 21.56 20.11
N CYS A 119 -12.36 21.72 19.56
CA CYS A 119 -11.28 20.76 19.81
C CYS A 119 -10.47 21.01 21.10
N CYS A 120 -10.94 21.86 22.01
CA CYS A 120 -10.31 22.09 23.31
C CYS A 120 -11.26 21.95 24.51
N LEU A 121 -12.46 21.39 24.33
CA LEU A 121 -13.22 20.89 25.47
C LEU A 121 -13.01 19.37 25.63
N PRO A 122 -12.76 18.90 26.87
CA PRO A 122 -12.90 17.48 27.16
C PRO A 122 -14.36 17.04 26.95
N PRO A 123 -14.62 15.77 26.59
CA PRO A 123 -15.98 15.26 26.47
C PRO A 123 -16.70 15.42 27.82
N THR A 124 -17.69 16.30 27.87
CA THR A 124 -18.71 16.30 28.92
C THR A 124 -19.96 15.66 28.34
N ASP A 125 -20.28 14.52 28.94
CA ASP A 125 -21.41 13.61 28.73
C ASP A 125 -22.77 14.34 28.65
N SER A 126 -23.58 14.09 27.61
CA SER A 126 -25.01 14.48 27.56
C SER A 126 -25.76 13.77 26.44
N GLY A 127 -26.44 12.66 26.74
CA GLY A 127 -27.58 12.23 25.91
C GLY A 127 -27.83 10.74 25.73
N VAL A 128 -27.78 9.95 26.80
CA VAL A 128 -28.49 8.67 26.86
C VAL A 128 -30.00 8.90 26.64
N ARG A 129 -30.52 8.37 25.53
CA ARG A 129 -31.75 7.56 25.51
C ARG A 129 -31.59 6.43 24.49
#